data_AF-A0A511T8X2-F1
#
_entry.id   AF-A0A511T8X2-F1
#
_cell.length_a   1.000
_cell.length_b   1.000
_cell.length_c   1.000
_cell.angle_alpha   90.00
_cell.angle_beta   90.00
_cell.angle_gamma   90.00
#
_symmetry.space_group_name_H-M   'P 1'
#
loop_
_entity.id
_entity.type
_entity.pdbx_description
1 polymer ?
#
loop_
_entity_poly.entity_id
_entity_poly.type
_entity_poly.pdbx_seq_one_letter_code
_entity_poly.pdbx_strand_id
1 'polypeptide(L)'
;MSPSSLPRFPGVPDLLIERYLCGEVTPEEARSMEEAAHEMPLLAAHLEERRAAQSAFVRRRPFSVIQPRLHELEPAPIHPWARSFRWVQPVLALCALLALGLPLLRPAQDVEERIRVRGGLTTRLHVKRGDAVFEQAMDGTLRPGDRVRLEVEDPLGGALYVLAVDSQGQVTPLHGFPETGGALQLAPGRMLLPGSLELDTGSEREALVFVLTASTPEAPSPTAVRQWLEQAARAPRFPPALEPLPSLRHVVRELPREQP
;
A
#
# COMPACT_ATOMS: atom_id res chain seq x y z
N MET A 1 -20.36 1.10 17.74
CA MET A 1 -19.93 -0.27 18.07
C MET A 1 -18.88 -0.13 19.15
N SER A 2 -19.21 -0.49 20.39
CA SER A 2 -18.27 -0.40 21.51
C SER A 2 -17.09 -1.34 21.26
N PRO A 3 -15.85 -0.95 21.59
CA PRO A 3 -14.73 -1.89 21.54
C PRO A 3 -15.07 -3.04 22.49
N SER A 4 -15.25 -4.24 21.94
CA SER A 4 -15.48 -5.45 22.74
C SER A 4 -14.24 -5.63 23.61
N SER A 5 -14.35 -5.32 24.91
CA SER A 5 -13.31 -5.64 25.87
C SER A 5 -13.10 -7.15 25.86
N LEU A 6 -11.90 -7.60 25.50
CA LEU A 6 -11.55 -9.02 25.59
C LEU A 6 -11.76 -9.47 27.05
N PRO A 7 -12.37 -10.64 27.28
CA PRO A 7 -12.50 -11.18 28.62
C PRO A 7 -11.09 -11.42 29.20
N ARG A 8 -10.84 -10.90 30.40
CA ARG A 8 -9.55 -11.05 31.10
C ARG A 8 -9.64 -12.20 32.08
N PHE A 9 -8.63 -13.06 32.08
CA PHE A 9 -8.52 -14.19 32.99
C PHE A 9 -7.36 -13.96 33.97
N PRO A 10 -7.63 -13.92 35.29
CA PRO A 10 -6.58 -13.66 36.26
C PRO A 10 -5.52 -14.76 36.23
N GLY A 11 -4.24 -14.38 36.20
CA GLY A 11 -3.12 -15.33 36.17
C GLY A 11 -2.82 -15.93 34.78
N VAL A 12 -3.62 -15.65 33.77
CA VAL A 12 -3.42 -16.13 32.39
C VAL A 12 -3.25 -14.94 31.44
N PRO A 13 -2.05 -14.70 30.89
CA PRO A 13 -1.84 -13.61 29.93
C PRO A 13 -2.63 -13.83 28.63
N ASP A 14 -3.28 -12.79 28.12
CA ASP A 14 -4.05 -12.84 26.86
C ASP A 14 -3.22 -13.38 25.68
N LEU A 15 -1.94 -13.01 25.61
CA LEU A 15 -1.02 -13.50 24.58
C LEU A 15 -0.80 -15.02 24.66
N LEU A 16 -0.81 -15.60 25.86
CA LEU A 16 -0.67 -17.04 26.06
C LEU A 16 -1.90 -17.79 25.53
N ILE A 17 -3.09 -17.22 25.70
CA ILE A 17 -4.35 -17.76 25.17
C ILE A 17 -4.31 -17.83 23.64
N GLU A 18 -3.91 -16.73 22.99
CA GLU A 18 -3.82 -16.67 21.52
C GLU A 18 -2.75 -17.63 20.97
N ARG A 19 -1.56 -17.68 21.60
CA ARG A 19 -0.51 -18.65 21.22
C ARG A 19 -0.99 -20.10 21.39
N TYR A 20 -1.72 -20.39 22.47
CA TYR A 20 -2.27 -21.72 22.72
C TYR A 20 -3.31 -22.11 21.65
N LEU A 21 -4.20 -21.20 21.27
CA LEU A 21 -5.17 -21.41 20.19
C LEU A 21 -4.51 -21.63 18.81
N CYS A 22 -3.35 -21.00 18.57
CA CYS A 22 -2.56 -21.19 17.34
C CYS A 22 -1.67 -22.44 17.35
N GLY A 23 -1.54 -23.14 18.49
CA GLY A 23 -0.61 -24.27 18.63
C GLY A 23 0.86 -23.85 18.71
N GLU A 24 1.14 -22.60 19.06
CA GLU A 24 2.49 -21.99 19.12
C GLU A 24 3.07 -21.97 20.55
N VAL A 25 2.61 -22.88 21.39
CA VAL A 25 3.04 -23.03 22.79
C VAL A 25 3.90 -24.27 22.97
N THR A 26 4.76 -24.24 23.98
CA THR A 26 5.50 -25.42 24.41
C THR A 26 4.57 -26.43 25.10
N PRO A 27 4.97 -27.72 25.21
CA PRO A 27 4.18 -28.73 25.92
C PRO A 27 3.97 -28.44 27.42
N GLU A 28 4.81 -27.60 28.02
CA GLU A 28 4.68 -27.15 29.41
C GLU A 28 3.64 -26.04 29.53
N GLU A 29 3.72 -25.04 28.64
CA GLU A 29 2.72 -23.96 28.52
C GLU A 29 1.33 -24.53 28.22
N ALA A 30 1.23 -25.55 27.36
CA ALA A 30 -0.03 -26.22 27.05
C ALA A 30 -0.66 -26.91 28.27
N ARG A 31 0.13 -27.65 29.06
CA ARG A 31 -0.32 -28.29 30.31
C ARG A 31 -0.80 -27.26 31.32
N SER A 32 -0.05 -26.17 31.50
CA SER A 32 -0.45 -25.08 32.40
C SER A 32 -1.76 -24.42 31.98
N MET A 33 -2.00 -24.26 30.67
CA MET A 33 -3.27 -23.74 30.15
C MET A 33 -4.43 -24.71 30.38
N GLU A 34 -4.21 -26.01 30.22
CA GLU A 34 -5.22 -27.05 30.49
C GLU A 34 -5.59 -27.12 31.97
N GLU A 35 -4.60 -27.01 32.87
CA GLU A 35 -4.80 -26.90 34.31
C GLU A 35 -5.60 -25.63 34.66
N ALA A 36 -5.20 -24.47 34.12
CA ALA A 36 -5.93 -23.22 34.32
C ALA A 36 -7.38 -23.29 33.79
N ALA A 37 -7.61 -23.94 32.65
CA ALA A 37 -8.94 -24.15 32.10
C ALA A 37 -9.79 -25.11 32.96
N HIS A 38 -9.16 -26.08 33.63
CA HIS A 38 -9.83 -26.96 34.59
C HIS A 38 -10.28 -26.19 35.84
N GLU A 39 -9.43 -25.29 36.35
CA GLU A 39 -9.74 -24.47 37.52
C GLU A 39 -10.72 -23.32 37.22
N MET A 40 -10.74 -22.81 35.98
CA MET A 40 -11.54 -21.66 35.57
C MET A 40 -12.53 -22.01 34.45
N PRO A 41 -13.78 -22.38 34.77
CA PRO A 41 -14.79 -22.76 33.77
C PRO A 41 -15.06 -21.70 32.70
N LEU A 42 -14.91 -20.41 33.04
CA LEU A 42 -15.05 -19.31 32.08
C LEU A 42 -13.93 -19.31 31.02
N LEU A 43 -12.71 -19.68 31.40
CA LEU A 43 -11.58 -19.81 30.47
C LEU A 43 -11.80 -20.99 29.53
N ALA A 44 -12.26 -22.13 30.05
CA ALA A 44 -12.62 -23.28 29.24
C ALA A 44 -13.69 -22.95 28.21
N ALA A 45 -14.79 -22.31 28.63
CA ALA A 45 -15.87 -21.87 27.73
C ALA A 45 -15.36 -20.90 26.65
N HIS A 46 -14.47 -19.98 27.02
CA HIS A 46 -13.86 -19.05 26.07
C HIS A 46 -12.99 -19.76 25.02
N LEU A 47 -12.14 -20.71 25.44
CA LEU A 47 -11.33 -21.51 24.53
C LEU A 47 -12.19 -22.33 23.57
N GLU A 48 -13.28 -22.93 24.05
CA GLU A 48 -14.23 -23.66 23.21
C GLU A 48 -14.92 -22.76 22.19
N GLU A 49 -15.42 -21.59 22.59
CA GLU A 49 -16.03 -20.60 21.70
C GLU A 49 -15.05 -20.18 20.59
N ARG A 50 -13.80 -19.90 20.96
CA ARG A 50 -12.76 -19.48 20.01
C ARG A 50 -12.41 -20.58 19.02
N ARG A 51 -12.26 -21.83 19.49
CA ARG A 51 -12.05 -23.01 18.61
C ARG A 51 -13.24 -23.22 17.68
N ALA A 52 -14.46 -23.08 18.18
CA ALA A 52 -15.67 -23.17 17.36
C ALA A 52 -15.69 -22.09 16.27
N ALA A 53 -15.39 -20.84 16.61
CA ALA A 53 -15.29 -19.73 15.68
C ALA A 53 -14.21 -19.94 14.62
N GLN A 54 -13.01 -20.44 15.00
CA GLN A 54 -11.93 -20.77 14.06
C GLN A 54 -12.38 -21.86 13.08
N SER A 55 -13.01 -22.94 13.57
CA SER A 55 -13.53 -24.01 12.71
C SER A 55 -14.63 -23.51 11.75
N ALA A 56 -15.49 -22.60 12.22
CA ALA A 56 -16.53 -21.99 11.40
C ALA A 56 -15.94 -21.05 10.34
N PHE A 57 -14.88 -20.31 10.67
CA PHE A 57 -14.16 -19.46 9.73
C PHE A 57 -13.56 -20.28 8.59
N VAL A 58 -12.87 -21.38 8.91
CA VAL A 58 -12.28 -22.29 7.91
C VAL A 58 -13.36 -22.84 6.97
N ARG A 59 -14.53 -23.21 7.50
CA ARG A 59 -15.67 -23.67 6.67
C ARG A 59 -16.25 -22.57 5.78
N ARG A 60 -16.36 -21.34 6.29
CA ARG A 60 -16.95 -20.20 5.55
C ARG A 60 -15.98 -19.60 4.53
N ARG A 61 -14.68 -19.70 4.78
CA ARG A 61 -13.59 -19.15 3.95
C ARG A 61 -12.54 -20.24 3.70
N PRO A 62 -12.84 -21.21 2.83
CA PRO A 62 -11.89 -22.27 2.54
C PRO A 62 -10.63 -21.70 1.90
N PHE A 63 -9.47 -22.08 2.45
CA PHE A 63 -8.15 -21.66 1.96
C PHE A 63 -7.79 -22.26 0.58
N SER A 64 -8.65 -23.11 0.02
CA SER A 64 -8.49 -23.71 -1.32
C SER A 64 -8.37 -22.68 -2.44
N VAL A 65 -8.89 -21.45 -2.25
CA VAL A 65 -8.75 -20.35 -3.22
C VAL A 65 -7.30 -19.85 -3.32
N ILE A 66 -6.48 -20.04 -2.28
CA ILE A 66 -5.08 -19.56 -2.22
C ILE A 66 -4.08 -20.70 -2.41
N GLN A 67 -4.46 -21.96 -2.14
CA GLN A 67 -3.60 -23.14 -2.30
C GLN A 67 -2.87 -23.25 -3.66
N PRO A 68 -3.49 -23.00 -4.83
CA PRO A 68 -2.77 -23.09 -6.10
C PRO A 68 -1.59 -22.11 -6.20
N ARG A 69 -1.71 -20.92 -5.59
CA ARG A 69 -0.67 -19.88 -5.62
C ARG A 69 0.50 -20.17 -4.68
N LEU A 70 0.29 -21.02 -3.67
CA LEU A 70 1.35 -21.43 -2.74
C LEU A 70 2.22 -22.55 -3.33
N HIS A 71 1.64 -23.43 -4.16
CA HIS A 71 2.40 -24.47 -4.86
C HIS A 71 3.35 -23.90 -5.93
N GLU A 72 3.02 -22.75 -6.52
CA GLU A 72 3.90 -22.04 -7.46
C GLU A 72 5.14 -21.40 -6.79
N LEU A 73 5.15 -21.30 -5.46
CA LEU A 73 6.24 -20.73 -4.66
C LEU A 73 7.18 -21.79 -4.06
N GLU A 74 6.98 -23.09 -4.35
CA GLU A 74 7.96 -24.09 -3.95
C GLU A 74 9.28 -23.87 -4.72
N PRO A 75 10.42 -23.70 -4.02
CA PRO A 75 11.70 -23.52 -4.69
C PRO A 75 12.03 -24.79 -5.48
N ALA A 76 12.25 -24.63 -6.79
CA ALA A 76 12.57 -25.74 -7.68
C ALA A 76 13.76 -26.57 -7.15
N PRO A 77 13.74 -27.91 -7.29
CA PRO A 77 14.79 -28.78 -6.77
C PRO A 77 16.15 -28.45 -7.43
N ILE A 78 17.16 -28.18 -6.60
CA ILE A 78 18.50 -27.84 -7.05
C ILE A 78 19.15 -29.09 -7.68
N HIS A 79 19.41 -29.03 -8.99
CA HIS A 79 19.89 -30.16 -9.79
C HIS A 79 21.33 -30.59 -9.40
N PRO A 80 21.64 -31.91 -9.30
CA PRO A 80 22.92 -32.43 -8.79
C PRO A 80 24.17 -32.08 -9.62
N TRP A 81 24.01 -31.48 -10.81
CA TRP A 81 25.13 -31.11 -11.68
C TRP A 81 25.79 -29.77 -11.28
N ALA A 82 25.18 -28.99 -10.39
CA ALA A 82 25.74 -27.72 -9.90
C ALA A 82 27.05 -27.87 -9.11
N ARG A 83 27.44 -29.10 -8.72
CA ARG A 83 28.64 -29.37 -7.92
C ARG A 83 29.94 -29.28 -8.71
N SER A 84 29.90 -29.51 -10.04
CA SER A 84 31.10 -29.52 -10.89
C SER A 84 31.52 -28.13 -11.39
N PHE A 85 30.66 -27.11 -11.23
CA PHE A 85 30.92 -25.74 -11.72
C PHE A 85 31.68 -24.85 -10.71
N ARG A 86 31.94 -25.34 -9.49
CA ARG A 86 32.65 -24.60 -8.42
C ARG A 86 34.11 -24.28 -8.73
N TRP A 87 34.73 -24.97 -9.70
CA TRP A 87 36.13 -24.75 -10.08
C TRP A 87 36.32 -23.75 -11.23
N VAL A 88 35.24 -23.31 -11.89
CA VAL A 88 35.29 -22.34 -13.00
C VAL A 88 34.99 -20.91 -12.52
N GLN A 89 34.54 -20.76 -11.27
CA GLN A 89 34.14 -19.46 -10.69
C GLN A 89 35.24 -18.39 -10.61
N PRO A 90 36.54 -18.68 -10.34
CA PRO A 90 37.52 -17.60 -10.24
C PRO A 90 37.84 -16.96 -11.60
N VAL A 91 37.69 -17.70 -12.70
CA VAL A 91 37.93 -17.18 -14.06
C VAL A 91 36.74 -16.33 -14.55
N LEU A 92 35.51 -16.77 -14.25
CA LEU A 92 34.29 -16.01 -14.56
C LEU A 92 34.17 -14.71 -13.75
N ALA A 93 34.64 -14.69 -12.49
CA ALA A 93 34.64 -13.48 -11.66
C ALA A 93 35.55 -12.37 -12.21
N LEU A 94 36.71 -12.73 -12.80
CA LEU A 94 37.62 -11.77 -13.41
C LEU A 94 37.06 -11.18 -14.71
N CYS A 95 36.40 -12.01 -15.54
CA CYS A 95 35.69 -11.53 -16.73
C CYS A 95 34.48 -10.65 -16.39
N ALA A 96 33.76 -10.94 -15.31
CA ALA A 96 32.63 -10.13 -14.85
C ALA A 96 33.06 -8.75 -14.34
N LEU A 97 34.23 -8.64 -13.67
CA LEU A 97 34.80 -7.37 -13.22
C LEU A 97 35.23 -6.46 -14.39
N LEU A 98 35.75 -7.05 -15.47
CA LEU A 98 36.08 -6.32 -16.70
C LEU A 98 34.83 -5.89 -17.50
N ALA A 99 33.77 -6.69 -17.47
CA ALA A 99 32.49 -6.34 -18.09
C ALA A 99 31.69 -5.28 -17.31
N LEU A 100 31.89 -5.18 -15.99
CA LEU A 100 31.23 -4.16 -15.14
C LEU A 100 31.84 -2.75 -15.26
N GLY A 101 32.99 -2.59 -15.93
CA GLY A 101 33.63 -1.29 -16.16
C GLY A 101 33.07 -0.50 -17.34
N LEU A 102 32.31 -1.13 -18.24
CA LEU A 102 31.66 -0.51 -19.40
C LEU A 102 30.25 -1.11 -19.55
N PRO A 103 29.21 -0.53 -18.92
CA PRO A 103 28.51 0.57 -19.57
C PRO A 103 27.85 1.58 -18.59
N LEU A 104 28.35 2.82 -18.62
CA LEU A 104 27.45 3.97 -18.74
C LEU A 104 26.58 3.75 -20.01
N LEU A 105 25.32 4.22 -20.00
CA LEU A 105 24.37 4.33 -21.14
C LEU A 105 23.14 3.39 -21.22
N ARG A 106 22.64 2.77 -20.14
CA ARG A 106 21.21 2.37 -20.11
C ARG A 106 20.61 2.47 -18.70
N PRO A 107 19.67 3.40 -18.43
CA PRO A 107 18.79 3.23 -17.29
C PRO A 107 17.80 2.11 -17.64
N ALA A 108 17.97 0.96 -17.00
CA ALA A 108 16.92 -0.04 -16.90
C ALA A 108 15.73 0.63 -16.20
N GLN A 109 14.54 0.49 -16.79
CA GLN A 109 13.30 0.83 -16.12
C GLN A 109 13.12 -0.16 -14.97
N ASP A 110 13.56 0.25 -13.78
CA ASP A 110 13.09 -0.36 -12.54
C ASP A 110 11.58 -0.13 -12.49
N VAL A 111 10.85 -1.17 -12.88
CA VAL A 111 9.48 -1.37 -12.43
C VAL A 111 9.59 -1.55 -10.93
N GLU A 112 9.54 -0.43 -10.20
CA GLU A 112 9.30 -0.39 -8.77
C GLU A 112 7.97 -1.09 -8.53
N GLU A 113 8.01 -2.40 -8.33
CA GLU A 113 7.01 -3.11 -7.56
C GLU A 113 7.13 -2.58 -6.13
N ARG A 114 6.52 -1.41 -5.90
CA ARG A 114 6.47 -0.77 -4.59
C ARG A 114 5.81 -1.75 -3.65
N ILE A 115 6.62 -2.24 -2.72
CA ILE A 115 6.22 -2.96 -1.51
C ILE A 115 4.98 -2.27 -0.94
N ARG A 116 3.82 -2.88 -1.19
CA ARG A 116 2.52 -2.45 -0.68
C ARG A 116 2.47 -2.78 0.81
N VAL A 117 3.00 -1.88 1.64
CA VAL A 117 2.83 -1.97 3.09
C VAL A 117 1.36 -1.69 3.40
N ARG A 118 0.66 -2.69 3.93
CA ARG A 118 -0.74 -2.59 4.33
C ARG A 118 -0.82 -1.65 5.56
N GLY A 119 -0.98 -0.35 5.32
CA GLY A 119 -1.07 0.65 6.39
C GLY A 119 -0.81 2.12 6.02
N GLY A 120 -0.95 2.54 4.75
CA GLY A 120 -0.64 3.92 4.32
C GLY A 120 -1.67 4.55 3.38
N LEU A 121 -1.48 5.83 3.07
CA LEU A 121 -2.29 6.60 2.11
C LEU A 121 -2.34 5.87 0.78
N THR A 122 -3.54 5.58 0.28
CA THR A 122 -3.77 4.91 -1.01
C THR A 122 -4.83 5.65 -1.82
N THR A 123 -4.79 5.51 -3.14
CA THR A 123 -5.68 6.22 -4.06
C THR A 123 -6.24 5.32 -5.15
N ARG A 124 -7.50 5.56 -5.53
CA ARG A 124 -8.19 4.91 -6.66
C ARG A 124 -8.80 5.96 -7.58
N LEU A 125 -8.86 5.63 -8.86
CA LEU A 125 -9.47 6.47 -9.90
C LEU A 125 -10.68 5.73 -10.44
N HIS A 126 -11.84 6.33 -10.34
CA HIS A 126 -13.07 5.86 -10.96
C HIS A 126 -13.29 6.65 -12.25
N VAL A 127 -13.28 5.94 -13.38
CA VAL A 127 -13.38 6.52 -14.71
C VAL A 127 -14.78 6.29 -15.24
N LYS A 128 -15.42 7.35 -15.73
CA LYS A 128 -16.65 7.28 -16.51
C LYS A 128 -16.33 7.55 -17.98
N ARG A 129 -16.70 6.59 -18.84
CA ARG A 129 -16.58 6.67 -20.31
C ARG A 129 -17.93 6.31 -20.93
N GLY A 130 -18.62 7.30 -21.50
CA GLY A 130 -20.01 7.14 -21.90
C GLY A 130 -20.88 6.72 -20.70
N ASP A 131 -21.53 5.57 -20.80
CA ASP A 131 -22.36 5.01 -19.72
C ASP A 131 -21.62 4.03 -18.79
N ALA A 132 -20.39 3.65 -19.13
CA ALA A 132 -19.60 2.75 -18.31
C ALA A 132 -18.86 3.50 -17.19
N VAL A 133 -18.86 2.93 -15.98
CA VAL A 133 -18.04 3.38 -14.85
C VAL A 133 -17.17 2.22 -14.39
N PHE A 134 -15.86 2.41 -14.31
CA PHE A 134 -14.90 1.38 -13.91
C PHE A 134 -13.76 1.98 -13.08
N GLU A 135 -13.09 1.16 -12.28
CA GLU A 135 -11.85 1.55 -11.62
C GLU A 135 -10.69 1.45 -12.61
N GLN A 136 -9.86 2.48 -12.69
CA GLN A 136 -8.67 2.47 -13.54
C GLN A 136 -7.66 1.43 -13.00
N ALA A 137 -7.42 0.39 -13.79
CA ALA A 137 -6.33 -0.56 -13.58
C ALA A 137 -4.96 0.12 -13.62
N MET A 138 -3.94 -0.50 -13.02
CA MET A 138 -2.59 0.09 -12.93
C MET A 138 -1.94 0.39 -14.29
N ASP A 139 -2.38 -0.30 -15.34
CA ASP A 139 -1.94 -0.22 -16.73
C ASP A 139 -3.00 0.37 -17.68
N GLY A 140 -4.16 0.76 -17.15
CA GLY A 140 -5.29 1.25 -17.94
C GLY A 140 -5.05 2.67 -18.44
N THR A 141 -5.03 2.87 -19.75
CA THR A 141 -4.85 4.17 -20.39
C THR A 141 -6.15 4.98 -20.40
N LEU A 142 -6.04 6.27 -20.09
CA LEU A 142 -7.15 7.22 -20.07
C LEU A 142 -7.30 7.90 -21.44
N ARG A 143 -8.54 8.23 -21.80
CA ARG A 143 -8.87 8.90 -23.07
C ARG A 143 -9.34 10.33 -22.83
N PRO A 144 -9.11 11.23 -23.80
CA PRO A 144 -9.79 12.51 -23.81
C PRO A 144 -11.31 12.34 -23.66
N GLY A 145 -11.93 13.18 -22.83
CA GLY A 145 -13.36 13.13 -22.49
C GLY A 145 -13.72 12.14 -21.39
N ASP A 146 -12.80 11.30 -20.92
CA ASP A 146 -13.03 10.49 -19.71
C ASP A 146 -13.23 11.42 -18.51
N ARG A 147 -14.22 11.07 -17.67
CA ARG A 147 -14.45 11.76 -16.39
C ARG A 147 -13.91 10.93 -15.26
N VAL A 148 -12.92 11.47 -14.56
CA VAL A 148 -12.20 10.79 -13.49
C VAL A 148 -12.67 11.34 -12.15
N ARG A 149 -13.09 10.46 -11.25
CA ARG A 149 -13.35 10.77 -9.84
C ARG A 149 -12.33 10.05 -8.97
N LEU A 150 -11.83 10.78 -7.97
CA LEU A 150 -10.75 10.32 -7.11
C LEU A 150 -11.33 9.73 -5.83
N GLU A 151 -10.82 8.59 -5.39
CA GLU A 151 -11.04 8.03 -4.06
C GLU A 151 -9.71 7.96 -3.32
N VAL A 152 -9.72 8.35 -2.05
CA VAL A 152 -8.55 8.35 -1.17
C VAL A 152 -8.86 7.53 0.07
N GLU A 153 -7.93 6.69 0.49
CA GLU A 153 -8.05 5.82 1.66
C GLU A 153 -6.82 5.98 2.56
N ASP A 154 -7.05 6.28 3.85
CA ASP A 154 -5.99 6.37 4.86
C ASP A 154 -6.49 5.92 6.24
N PRO A 155 -5.71 5.13 7.01
CA PRO A 155 -6.14 4.64 8.32
C PRO A 155 -6.21 5.70 9.43
N LEU A 156 -5.51 6.84 9.28
CA LEU A 156 -5.45 7.88 10.31
C LEU A 156 -6.26 9.12 9.93
N GLY A 157 -6.43 9.40 8.64
CA GLY A 157 -7.00 10.64 8.15
C GLY A 157 -6.06 11.83 8.34
N GLY A 158 -6.57 13.05 8.12
CA GLY A 158 -5.79 14.29 8.16
C GLY A 158 -6.29 15.34 7.18
N ALA A 159 -5.54 16.43 7.05
CA ALA A 159 -5.81 17.43 6.02
C ALA A 159 -5.24 16.95 4.68
N LEU A 160 -6.10 16.86 3.68
CA LEU A 160 -5.81 16.32 2.36
C LEU A 160 -5.68 17.47 1.35
N TYR A 161 -4.60 17.43 0.59
CA TYR A 161 -4.35 18.28 -0.56
C TYR A 161 -4.17 17.42 -1.80
N VAL A 162 -4.78 17.85 -2.90
CA VAL A 162 -4.62 17.20 -4.20
C VAL A 162 -4.17 18.25 -5.20
N LEU A 163 -3.05 17.98 -5.87
CA LEU A 163 -2.50 18.83 -6.92
C LEU A 163 -2.29 17.98 -8.18
N ALA A 164 -2.45 18.60 -9.34
CA ALA A 164 -1.92 18.09 -10.60
C ALA A 164 -0.57 18.73 -10.89
N VAL A 165 0.34 17.97 -11.49
CA VAL A 165 1.59 18.47 -12.07
C VAL A 165 1.73 17.93 -13.49
N ASP A 166 2.01 18.83 -14.44
CA ASP A 166 2.27 18.45 -15.82
C ASP A 166 3.77 18.23 -16.09
N SER A 167 4.08 17.75 -17.29
CA SER A 167 5.46 17.55 -17.73
C SER A 167 6.27 18.84 -17.91
N GLN A 168 5.63 20.00 -17.96
CA GLN A 168 6.30 21.31 -17.98
C GLN A 168 6.61 21.83 -16.57
N GLY A 169 6.13 21.13 -15.54
CA GLY A 169 6.31 21.49 -14.14
C GLY A 169 5.27 22.50 -13.63
N GLN A 170 4.17 22.75 -14.37
CA GLN A 170 3.07 23.55 -13.85
C GLN A 170 2.32 22.77 -12.78
N VAL A 171 2.07 23.43 -11.66
CA VAL A 171 1.35 22.86 -10.52
C VAL A 171 -0.03 23.49 -10.42
N THR A 172 -1.07 22.66 -10.49
CA THR A 172 -2.47 23.08 -10.43
C THR A 172 -3.15 22.51 -9.20
N PRO A 173 -3.58 23.35 -8.23
CA PRO A 173 -4.38 22.91 -7.09
C PRO A 173 -5.75 22.37 -7.51
N LEU A 174 -6.13 21.18 -7.02
CA LEU A 174 -7.42 20.55 -7.30
C LEU A 174 -8.34 20.48 -6.08
N HIS A 175 -7.80 20.13 -4.91
CA HIS A 175 -8.55 20.06 -3.65
C HIS A 175 -7.70 20.43 -2.44
N GLY A 176 -8.33 20.98 -1.40
CA GLY A 176 -7.67 21.31 -0.12
C GLY A 176 -7.12 22.74 -0.04
N PHE A 177 -7.30 23.53 -1.09
CA PHE A 177 -6.78 24.90 -1.21
C PHE A 177 -7.91 25.93 -1.16
N PRO A 178 -7.66 27.18 -0.69
CA PRO A 178 -8.66 28.25 -0.66
C PRO A 178 -9.41 28.43 -2.00
N GLU A 179 -8.69 28.39 -3.12
CA GLU A 179 -9.23 28.50 -4.49
C GLU A 179 -10.11 27.30 -4.91
N THR A 180 -10.01 26.17 -4.21
CA THR A 180 -10.75 24.92 -4.50
C THR A 180 -11.86 24.63 -3.48
N GLY A 181 -12.26 25.62 -2.69
CA GLY A 181 -13.27 25.47 -1.64
C GLY A 181 -12.72 25.27 -0.22
N GLY A 182 -11.40 25.44 -0.03
CA GLY A 182 -10.75 25.44 1.27
C GLY A 182 -10.21 24.07 1.71
N ALA A 183 -9.90 23.97 2.99
CA ALA A 183 -9.30 22.78 3.59
C ALA A 183 -10.22 21.56 3.44
N LEU A 184 -9.65 20.45 2.99
CA LEU A 184 -10.34 19.18 2.85
C LEU A 184 -9.87 18.24 3.95
N GLN A 185 -10.79 17.80 4.81
CA GLN A 185 -10.47 16.89 5.90
C GLN A 185 -10.85 15.46 5.53
N LEU A 186 -9.86 14.56 5.55
CA LEU A 186 -10.06 13.13 5.43
C LEU A 186 -10.26 12.51 6.82
N ALA A 187 -11.39 11.85 7.03
CA ALA A 187 -11.58 10.98 8.19
C ALA A 187 -10.87 9.63 7.99
N PRO A 188 -10.50 8.90 9.06
CA PRO A 188 -10.03 7.52 8.96
C PRO A 188 -10.96 6.67 8.07
N GLY A 189 -10.39 5.99 7.09
CA GLY A 189 -11.12 5.16 6.13
C GLY A 189 -11.04 5.70 4.70
N ARG A 190 -12.15 5.61 3.97
CA ARG A 190 -12.24 5.93 2.54
C ARG A 190 -13.09 7.15 2.30
N MET A 191 -12.66 8.01 1.38
CA MET A 191 -13.42 9.15 0.91
C MET A 191 -13.37 9.26 -0.60
N LEU A 192 -14.54 9.27 -1.22
CA LEU A 192 -14.70 9.67 -2.61
C LEU A 192 -14.69 11.20 -2.67
N LEU A 193 -13.75 11.79 -3.41
CA LEU A 193 -13.61 13.23 -3.50
C LEU A 193 -14.78 13.85 -4.29
N PRO A 194 -15.22 15.05 -3.89
CA PRO A 194 -16.29 15.74 -4.58
C PRO A 194 -15.85 16.17 -5.98
N GLY A 195 -16.80 16.15 -6.92
CA GLY A 195 -16.55 16.55 -8.32
C GLY A 195 -16.02 15.41 -9.20
N SER A 196 -15.56 15.78 -10.38
CA SER A 196 -14.88 14.92 -11.34
C SER A 196 -13.99 15.77 -12.23
N LEU A 197 -12.82 15.26 -12.58
CA LEU A 197 -11.91 15.85 -13.55
C LEU A 197 -12.29 15.32 -14.93
N GLU A 198 -12.52 16.21 -15.89
CA GLU A 198 -12.71 15.82 -17.29
C GLU A 198 -11.37 15.95 -18.01
N LEU A 199 -10.90 14.87 -18.62
CA LEU A 199 -9.62 14.88 -19.32
C LEU A 199 -9.76 15.60 -20.66
N ASP A 200 -8.88 16.54 -20.91
CA ASP A 200 -8.82 17.27 -22.17
C ASP A 200 -8.05 16.47 -23.25
N THR A 201 -7.92 17.07 -24.42
CA THR A 201 -7.15 16.53 -25.54
C THR A 201 -5.65 16.85 -25.44
N GLY A 202 -5.18 17.35 -24.30
CA GLY A 202 -3.77 17.68 -24.09
C GLY A 202 -2.89 16.43 -24.15
N SER A 203 -1.83 16.49 -24.95
CA SER A 203 -0.84 15.42 -25.09
C SER A 203 0.20 15.43 -23.98
N GLU A 204 0.09 16.35 -23.02
CA GLU A 204 1.05 16.48 -21.94
C GLU A 204 0.88 15.35 -20.92
N ARG A 205 2.01 14.88 -20.38
CA ARG A 205 1.96 13.91 -19.28
C ARG A 205 1.55 14.65 -18.02
N GLU A 206 0.64 14.05 -17.27
CA GLU A 206 0.14 14.61 -16.02
C GLU A 206 0.25 13.59 -14.90
N ALA A 207 0.51 14.08 -13.69
CA ALA A 207 0.53 13.28 -12.48
C ALA A 207 -0.28 13.98 -11.40
N LEU A 208 -1.02 13.19 -10.63
CA LEU A 208 -1.72 13.63 -9.43
C LEU A 208 -0.84 13.37 -8.22
N VAL A 209 -0.67 14.41 -7.40
CA VAL A 209 0.04 14.35 -6.13
C VAL A 209 -0.97 14.53 -5.00
N PHE A 210 -1.10 13.49 -4.19
CA PHE A 210 -1.94 13.48 -3.00
C PHE A 210 -1.04 13.68 -1.80
N VAL A 211 -1.36 14.69 -0.98
CA VAL A 211 -0.60 15.03 0.22
C VAL A 211 -1.54 15.00 1.41
N LEU A 212 -1.21 14.19 2.41
CA LEU A 212 -1.95 14.09 3.65
C LEU A 212 -1.06 14.53 4.81
N THR A 213 -1.51 15.54 5.54
CA THR A 213 -0.84 16.07 6.72
C THR A 213 -1.63 15.71 7.97
N ALA A 214 -0.93 15.51 9.09
CA ALA A 214 -1.60 15.36 10.36
C ALA A 214 -2.38 16.65 10.70
N SER A 215 -3.51 16.54 11.40
CA SER A 215 -4.26 17.70 11.90
C SER A 215 -3.60 18.27 13.17
N THR A 216 -2.35 18.71 13.06
CA THR A 216 -1.57 19.33 14.15
C THR A 216 -1.28 20.80 13.84
N PRO A 217 -0.98 21.64 14.85
CA PRO A 217 -0.61 23.04 14.63
C PRO A 217 0.67 23.21 13.79
N GLU A 218 1.53 22.20 13.77
CA GLU A 218 2.79 22.15 13.03
C GLU A 218 2.62 21.67 11.57
N ALA A 219 1.39 21.32 11.17
CA ALA A 219 1.12 20.86 9.82
C ALA A 219 1.44 21.96 8.79
N PRO A 220 2.06 21.61 7.65
CA PRO A 220 2.40 22.59 6.64
C PRO A 220 1.13 23.25 6.09
N SER A 221 1.21 24.56 5.86
CA SER A 221 0.13 25.34 5.27
C SER A 221 -0.12 24.91 3.81
N PRO A 222 -1.32 25.17 3.24
CA PRO A 222 -1.59 24.88 1.83
C PRO A 222 -0.53 25.50 0.91
N THR A 223 -0.12 26.75 1.19
CA THR A 223 0.93 27.45 0.45
C THR A 223 2.27 26.71 0.53
N ALA A 224 2.64 26.18 1.70
CA ALA A 224 3.88 25.43 1.87
C ALA A 224 3.87 24.12 1.07
N VAL A 225 2.73 23.40 1.08
CA VAL A 225 2.55 22.18 0.29
C VAL A 225 2.67 22.47 -1.21
N ARG A 226 2.07 23.56 -1.69
CA ARG A 226 2.18 23.99 -3.08
C ARG A 226 3.62 24.32 -3.47
N GLN A 227 4.31 25.15 -2.67
CA GLN A 227 5.70 25.54 -2.91
C GLN A 227 6.66 24.34 -2.90
N TRP A 228 6.43 23.39 -2.01
CA TRP A 228 7.20 22.14 -1.97
C TRP A 228 7.09 21.36 -3.29
N LEU A 229 5.87 21.21 -3.82
CA LEU A 229 5.69 20.52 -5.10
C LEU A 229 6.25 21.34 -6.28
N GLU A 230 6.03 22.66 -6.30
CA GLU A 230 6.60 23.56 -7.33
C GLU A 230 8.13 23.49 -7.36
N GLN A 231 8.78 23.40 -6.19
CA GLN A 231 10.23 23.24 -6.12
C GLN A 231 10.68 21.89 -6.67
N ALA A 232 9.98 20.81 -6.36
CA ALA A 232 10.29 19.48 -6.89
C ALA A 232 10.04 19.38 -8.41
N ALA A 233 9.02 20.07 -8.91
CA ALA A 233 8.65 20.10 -10.34
C ALA A 233 9.66 20.87 -11.22
N ARG A 234 10.59 21.64 -10.65
CA ARG A 234 11.68 22.29 -11.39
C ARG A 234 12.74 21.30 -11.88
N ALA A 235 12.80 20.10 -11.30
CA ALA A 235 13.73 19.08 -11.74
C ALA A 235 13.30 18.50 -13.10
N PRO A 236 14.22 18.13 -14.01
CA PRO A 236 13.90 17.62 -15.34
C PRO A 236 13.29 16.20 -15.34
N ARG A 237 12.87 15.68 -14.19
CA ARG A 237 12.35 14.32 -14.01
C ARG A 237 10.83 14.37 -13.87
N PHE A 238 10.15 13.51 -14.63
CA PHE A 238 8.71 13.35 -14.54
C PHE A 238 8.31 11.88 -14.30
N PRO A 239 7.38 11.60 -13.35
CA PRO A 239 6.85 12.53 -12.35
C PRO A 239 7.94 13.05 -11.41
N PRO A 240 7.74 14.20 -10.72
CA PRO A 240 8.76 14.79 -9.86
C PRO A 240 9.15 13.83 -8.74
N ALA A 241 10.45 13.77 -8.42
CA ALA A 241 10.94 13.06 -7.25
C ALA A 241 10.66 13.92 -6.02
N LEU A 242 9.86 13.40 -5.09
CA LEU A 242 9.42 14.12 -3.91
C LEU A 242 10.24 13.68 -2.70
N GLU A 243 10.92 14.62 -2.07
CA GLU A 243 11.58 14.35 -0.80
C GLU A 243 10.52 14.16 0.31
N PRO A 244 10.63 13.10 1.12
CA PRO A 244 9.71 12.88 2.23
C PRO A 244 9.90 13.96 3.28
N LEU A 245 8.85 14.75 3.53
CA LEU A 245 8.84 15.73 4.60
C LEU A 245 8.31 15.11 5.91
N PRO A 246 8.84 15.51 7.09
CA PRO A 246 8.30 15.07 8.37
C PRO A 246 6.81 15.39 8.47
N SER A 247 6.01 14.48 9.04
CA SER A 247 4.55 14.59 9.21
C SER A 247 3.71 14.69 7.94
N LEU A 248 4.33 14.57 6.76
CA LEU A 248 3.69 14.62 5.46
C LEU A 248 3.76 13.25 4.80
N ARG A 249 2.59 12.68 4.50
CA ARG A 249 2.47 11.45 3.70
C ARG A 249 2.01 11.84 2.31
N HIS A 250 2.63 11.29 1.28
CA HIS A 250 2.23 11.60 -0.09
C HIS A 250 2.19 10.35 -0.98
N VAL A 251 1.38 10.43 -2.02
CA VAL A 251 1.31 9.46 -3.11
C VAL A 251 1.31 10.23 -4.42
N VAL A 252 2.14 9.77 -5.35
CA VAL A 252 2.16 10.27 -6.73
C VAL A 252 1.53 9.22 -7.64
N ARG A 253 0.61 9.64 -8.49
CA ARG A 253 -0.06 8.79 -9.47
C ARG A 253 0.00 9.45 -10.84
N GLU A 254 0.77 8.87 -11.75
CA GLU A 254 0.76 9.30 -13.15
C GLU A 254 -0.58 8.98 -13.81
N LEU A 255 -1.02 9.85 -14.71
CA LEU A 255 -2.22 9.69 -15.54
C LEU A 255 -1.77 9.26 -16.94
N PRO A 256 -1.65 7.94 -17.23
CA PRO A 256 -1.28 7.49 -18.56
C PRO A 256 -2.42 7.80 -19.53
N ARG A 257 -2.20 8.76 -20.43
CA ARG A 257 -3.15 9.15 -21.49
C ARG A 257 -2.80 8.45 -22.80
N GLU A 258 -3.83 8.05 -23.56
CA GLU A 258 -3.62 7.62 -24.95
C GLU A 258 -3.13 8.84 -25.74
N GLN A 259 -1.99 8.69 -26.41
CA GLN A 259 -1.53 9.72 -27.34
C GLN A 259 -2.46 9.73 -28.56
N PRO A 260 -2.83 10.90 -29.09
CA PRO A 260 -3.68 11.01 -30.27
C PRO A 260 -3.05 10.38 -31.52
#